data_AF-A0A1F7I028-F1
#
_entry.id   AF-A0A1F7I028-F1
#
_cell.length_a   1.000
_cell.length_b   1.000
_cell.length_c   1.000
_cell.angle_alpha   90.00
_cell.angle_beta   90.00
_cell.angle_gamma   90.00
#
_symmetry.space_group_name_H-M   'P 1'
#
loop_
_entity.id
_entity.type
_entity.pdbx_description
1 polymer ?
#
loop_
_entity_poly.entity_id
_entity_poly.type
_entity_poly.pdbx_seq_one_letter_code
_entity_poly.pdbx_strand_id
1 'polypeptide(L)'
;MKTILSEVFVSLVLVIFLILLLNPFSLLMPSPMEMIIILGFALAFIIFVGFFWKEKVADERESLHRYIAGRIAYFTGVTLLTVGIIIQSLQHSLDKWLVISLTGMVIGKIIGLFYGRFKH
;
A
#
# COMPACT_ATOMS: atom_id res chain seq x y z
N MET A 1 -16.83 -11.74 -2.76
CA MET A 1 -16.09 -12.04 -1.51
C MET A 1 -14.63 -12.45 -1.74
N LYS A 2 -14.32 -13.41 -2.62
CA LYS A 2 -12.94 -13.89 -2.85
C LYS A 2 -11.94 -12.78 -3.22
N THR A 3 -12.33 -11.82 -4.07
CA THR A 3 -11.46 -10.72 -4.54
C THR A 3 -11.14 -9.68 -3.48
N ILE A 4 -12.05 -9.44 -2.53
CA ILE A 4 -11.84 -8.43 -1.48
C ILE A 4 -11.04 -9.04 -0.32
N LEU A 5 -11.26 -10.32 -0.01
CA LEU A 5 -10.43 -11.03 0.95
C LEU A 5 -8.96 -11.04 0.49
N SER A 6 -8.72 -11.25 -0.82
CA SER A 6 -7.38 -11.14 -1.39
C SER A 6 -6.83 -9.71 -1.35
N GLU A 7 -7.66 -8.68 -1.53
CA GLU A 7 -7.19 -7.29 -1.47
C GLU A 7 -6.77 -6.87 -0.05
N VAL A 8 -7.56 -7.24 0.96
CA VAL A 8 -7.21 -7.03 2.37
C VAL A 8 -5.95 -7.82 2.73
N PHE A 9 -5.84 -9.06 2.26
CA PHE A 9 -4.65 -9.88 2.48
C PHE A 9 -3.38 -9.25 1.86
N VAL A 10 -3.44 -8.81 0.59
CA VAL A 10 -2.31 -8.15 -0.07
C VAL A 10 -1.94 -6.83 0.63
N SER A 11 -2.94 -6.07 1.10
CA SER A 11 -2.72 -4.83 1.85
C SER A 11 -2.01 -5.10 3.18
N LEU A 12 -2.42 -6.15 3.90
CA LEU A 12 -1.76 -6.58 5.15
C LEU A 12 -0.32 -7.03 4.89
N VAL A 13 -0.08 -7.81 3.84
CA VAL A 13 1.28 -8.22 3.43
C VAL A 13 2.15 -7.00 3.17
N LEU A 14 1.62 -5.98 2.48
CA LEU A 14 2.35 -4.74 2.21
C LEU A 14 2.70 -3.97 3.50
N VAL A 15 1.77 -3.90 4.45
CA VAL A 15 2.02 -3.31 5.78
C VAL A 15 3.08 -4.08 6.56
N ILE A 16 3.09 -5.41 6.49
CA ILE A 16 4.12 -6.23 7.12
C ILE A 16 5.50 -5.90 6.54
N PHE A 17 5.62 -5.79 5.21
CA PHE A 17 6.88 -5.38 4.57
C PHE A 17 7.33 -3.97 5.01
N LEU A 18 6.41 -3.03 5.17
CA LEU A 18 6.71 -1.69 5.68
C LEU A 18 7.23 -1.70 7.12
N ILE A 19 6.65 -2.52 7.98
CA ILE A 19 7.12 -2.70 9.37
C ILE A 19 8.50 -3.34 9.37
N LEU A 20 8.76 -4.32 8.51
CA LEU A 20 10.08 -4.95 8.38
C LEU A 20 11.14 -3.95 7.92
N LEU A 21 10.81 -3.04 6.99
CA LEU A 21 11.71 -1.96 6.54
C LEU A 21 12.10 -0.98 7.65
N LEU A 22 11.27 -0.79 8.68
CA LEU A 22 11.60 0.05 9.84
C LEU A 22 12.64 -0.59 10.77
N ASN A 23 13.01 -1.85 10.52
CA ASN A 23 13.95 -2.63 11.33
C ASN A 23 13.68 -2.52 12.85
N PRO A 24 12.46 -2.87 13.32
CA PRO A 24 12.05 -2.63 14.71
C PRO A 24 12.86 -3.43 15.73
N PHE A 25 13.51 -4.52 15.32
CA PHE A 25 14.29 -5.39 16.19
C PHE A 25 15.80 -5.27 16.02
N SER A 26 16.30 -4.36 15.16
CA SER A 26 17.73 -4.28 14.78
C SER A 26 18.35 -5.62 14.30
N LEU A 27 17.52 -6.64 14.03
CA LEU A 27 17.90 -8.00 13.65
C LEU A 27 18.29 -8.12 12.17
N LEU A 28 18.05 -7.08 11.36
CA LEU A 28 18.18 -7.10 9.90
C LEU A 28 19.53 -6.56 9.38
N MET A 29 20.60 -6.57 10.19
CA MET A 29 21.96 -6.45 9.65
C MET A 29 22.44 -7.86 9.27
N PRO A 30 22.49 -8.20 7.96
CA PRO A 30 23.45 -7.63 7.02
C PRO A 30 22.85 -7.13 5.69
N SER A 31 23.61 -6.32 4.95
CA SER A 31 23.21 -5.65 3.70
C SER A 31 22.49 -6.50 2.62
N PRO A 32 22.70 -7.83 2.49
CA PRO A 32 21.94 -8.63 1.53
C PRO A 32 20.46 -8.82 1.92
N MET A 33 20.13 -8.88 3.22
CA MET A 33 18.76 -9.10 3.68
C MET A 33 17.87 -7.87 3.44
N GLU A 34 18.39 -6.67 3.65
CA GLU A 34 17.67 -5.41 3.35
C GLU A 34 17.29 -5.36 1.86
N MET A 35 18.21 -5.74 0.96
CA MET A 35 17.95 -5.72 -0.48
C MET A 35 16.87 -6.73 -0.91
N ILE A 36 16.81 -7.91 -0.27
CA ILE A 36 15.75 -8.90 -0.48
C ILE A 36 14.39 -8.37 0.01
N ILE A 37 14.37 -7.67 1.15
CA ILE A 37 13.14 -7.07 1.69
C ILE A 37 12.63 -5.95 0.78
N ILE A 38 13.52 -5.09 0.27
CA ILE A 38 13.15 -4.04 -0.69
C ILE A 38 12.57 -4.66 -1.96
N LEU A 39 13.18 -5.73 -2.49
CA LEU A 39 12.68 -6.44 -3.66
C LEU A 39 11.29 -7.06 -3.39
N GLY A 40 11.13 -7.72 -2.24
CA GLY A 40 9.85 -8.28 -1.81
C GLY A 40 8.77 -7.21 -1.66
N PHE A 41 9.12 -6.07 -1.08
CA PHE A 41 8.24 -4.91 -0.95
C PHE A 41 7.83 -4.37 -2.33
N ALA A 42 8.77 -4.19 -3.26
CA ALA A 42 8.48 -3.72 -4.61
C ALA A 42 7.54 -4.67 -5.37
N LEU A 43 7.78 -5.99 -5.28
CA LEU A 43 6.90 -7.00 -5.88
C LEU A 43 5.51 -6.99 -5.24
N ALA A 44 5.42 -6.92 -3.91
CA ALA A 44 4.15 -6.82 -3.20
C ALA A 44 3.37 -5.56 -3.61
N PHE A 45 4.07 -4.44 -3.80
CA PHE A 45 3.48 -3.20 -4.29
C PHE A 45 2.95 -3.34 -5.73
N ILE A 46 3.70 -3.94 -6.65
CA ILE A 46 3.24 -4.19 -8.03
C ILE A 46 1.94 -5.02 -8.02
N ILE A 47 1.90 -6.06 -7.20
CA ILE A 47 0.71 -6.90 -7.04
C ILE A 47 -0.46 -6.07 -6.49
N PHE A 48 -0.22 -5.28 -5.43
CA PHE A 48 -1.22 -4.37 -4.82
C PHE A 48 -1.82 -3.40 -5.84
N VAL A 49 -0.98 -2.76 -6.65
CA VAL A 49 -1.40 -1.87 -7.74
C VAL A 49 -2.25 -2.60 -8.79
N GLY A 50 -1.87 -3.83 -9.15
CA GLY A 50 -2.62 -4.65 -10.10
C GLY A 50 -4.06 -4.94 -9.65
N PHE A 51 -4.28 -5.12 -8.34
CA PHE A 51 -5.64 -5.26 -7.78
C PHE A 51 -6.43 -3.95 -7.85
N PHE A 52 -5.76 -2.81 -7.64
CA PHE A 52 -6.36 -1.50 -7.76
C PHE A 52 -7.01 -1.27 -9.12
N TRP A 53 -6.52 -1.90 -10.20
CA TRP A 53 -7.05 -1.74 -11.57
C TRP A 53 -8.41 -2.43 -11.80
N LYS A 54 -8.77 -3.47 -11.03
CA LYS A 54 -9.92 -4.36 -11.32
C LYS A 54 -11.26 -3.94 -10.71
N GLU A 55 -11.32 -2.84 -9.97
CA GLU A 55 -12.51 -2.42 -9.24
C GLU A 55 -13.58 -1.83 -10.18
N LYS A 56 -14.81 -2.40 -10.18
CA LYS A 56 -15.94 -1.99 -11.03
C LYS A 56 -16.85 -0.99 -10.31
N VAL A 57 -17.36 0.00 -11.06
CA VAL A 57 -18.23 1.06 -10.52
C VAL A 57 -19.70 0.72 -10.73
N ALA A 58 -20.53 0.98 -9.71
CA ALA A 58 -21.99 0.94 -9.79
C ALA A 58 -22.54 2.35 -10.14
N ASP A 59 -23.54 2.39 -11.01
CA ASP A 59 -23.92 3.57 -11.80
C ASP A 59 -24.76 4.60 -11.05
N GLU A 60 -24.16 5.76 -10.76
CA GLU A 60 -24.77 7.09 -10.63
C GLU A 60 -23.70 8.12 -11.08
N ARG A 61 -23.87 8.83 -12.20
CA ARG A 61 -22.78 9.59 -12.87
C ARG A 61 -21.89 10.45 -11.95
N GLU A 62 -22.45 11.11 -10.96
CA GLU A 62 -21.68 11.96 -10.04
C GLU A 62 -20.86 11.15 -9.02
N SER A 63 -21.36 9.98 -8.60
CA SER A 63 -20.62 9.07 -7.73
C SER A 63 -19.42 8.44 -8.47
N LEU A 64 -19.58 8.16 -9.77
CA LEU A 64 -18.52 7.65 -10.65
C LEU A 64 -17.32 8.63 -10.75
N HIS A 65 -17.57 9.92 -11.01
CA HIS A 65 -16.50 10.92 -11.05
C HIS A 65 -15.85 11.11 -9.67
N ARG A 66 -16.68 11.17 -8.61
CA ARG A 66 -16.33 11.02 -7.18
C ARG A 66 -15.21 10.01 -6.96
N TYR A 67 -15.56 8.79 -7.36
CA TYR A 67 -14.80 7.58 -7.17
C TYR A 67 -13.52 7.54 -8.00
N ILE A 68 -13.58 7.90 -9.29
CA ILE A 68 -12.40 7.92 -10.17
C ILE A 68 -11.35 8.91 -9.63
N ALA A 69 -11.77 10.13 -9.25
CA ALA A 69 -10.86 11.14 -8.72
C ALA A 69 -10.17 10.66 -7.43
N GLY A 70 -10.93 10.11 -6.48
CA GLY A 70 -10.38 9.55 -5.24
C GLY A 70 -9.41 8.39 -5.49
N ARG A 71 -9.75 7.51 -6.44
CA ARG A 71 -8.91 6.35 -6.82
C ARG A 71 -7.60 6.77 -7.45
N ILE A 72 -7.62 7.74 -8.36
CA ILE A 72 -6.40 8.28 -8.99
C ILE A 72 -5.53 8.97 -7.93
N ALA A 73 -6.12 9.82 -7.08
CA ALA A 73 -5.38 10.51 -6.04
C ALA A 73 -4.69 9.52 -5.06
N TYR A 74 -5.41 8.49 -4.62
CA TYR A 74 -4.84 7.43 -3.80
C TYR A 74 -3.70 6.71 -4.52
N PHE A 75 -3.93 6.31 -5.77
CA PHE A 75 -2.93 5.59 -6.57
C PHE A 75 -1.65 6.40 -6.76
N THR A 76 -1.77 7.69 -7.11
CA THR A 76 -0.64 8.61 -7.24
C THR A 76 0.12 8.74 -5.91
N GLY A 77 -0.59 8.94 -4.79
CA GLY A 77 0.03 9.08 -3.48
C GLY A 77 0.81 7.83 -3.05
N VAL A 78 0.20 6.65 -3.16
CA VAL A 78 0.86 5.38 -2.80
C VAL A 78 2.05 5.09 -3.71
N THR A 79 1.96 5.42 -5.01
CA THR A 79 3.08 5.26 -5.95
C THR A 79 4.25 6.17 -5.59
N LEU A 80 3.99 7.46 -5.34
CA LEU A 80 5.04 8.42 -4.97
C LEU A 80 5.73 8.03 -3.66
N LEU A 81 4.95 7.65 -2.63
CA LEU A 81 5.50 7.21 -1.35
C LEU A 81 6.33 5.93 -1.50
N THR A 82 5.88 4.97 -2.32
CA THR A 82 6.63 3.73 -2.58
C THR A 82 7.95 4.03 -3.28
N VAL A 83 7.96 4.88 -4.31
CA VAL A 83 9.19 5.28 -5.00
C VAL A 83 10.15 5.99 -4.03
N GLY A 84 9.63 6.90 -3.19
CA GLY A 84 10.42 7.58 -2.17
C GLY A 84 11.06 6.61 -1.17
N ILE A 85 10.29 5.63 -0.69
CA ILE A 85 10.78 4.57 0.21
C ILE A 85 11.88 3.75 -0.47
N ILE A 86 11.70 3.36 -1.74
CA ILE A 86 12.73 2.59 -2.47
C ILE A 86 14.03 3.39 -2.58
N ILE A 87 13.96 4.65 -3.00
CA ILE A 87 15.15 5.51 -3.15
C ILE A 87 15.86 5.72 -1.81
N GLN A 88 15.13 6.06 -0.75
CA GLN A 88 15.74 6.29 0.57
C GLN A 88 16.25 5.00 1.22
N SER A 89 15.59 3.86 0.97
CA SER A 89 16.05 2.56 1.45
C SER A 89 17.39 2.16 0.79
N LEU A 90 17.55 2.44 -0.51
CA LEU A 90 18.84 2.25 -1.21
C LEU A 90 19.96 3.19 -0.71
N GLN A 91 19.60 4.32 -0.11
CA GLN A 91 20.54 5.25 0.52
C GLN A 91 20.78 4.94 2.01
N HIS A 92 20.17 3.88 2.55
CA HIS A 92 20.16 3.54 3.97
C HIS A 92 19.73 4.71 4.89
N SER A 93 18.93 5.65 4.37
CA SER A 93 18.48 6.88 5.03
C SER A 93 16.95 6.96 5.09
N LEU A 94 16.30 5.82 5.32
CA LEU A 94 14.85 5.68 5.28
C LEU A 94 14.17 6.51 6.38
N ASP A 95 13.40 7.51 5.96
CA ASP A 95 12.57 8.33 6.82
C ASP A 95 11.34 7.54 7.29
N LYS A 96 11.17 7.47 8.61
CA LYS A 96 10.04 6.79 9.25
C LYS A 96 8.70 7.43 8.86
N TRP A 97 8.67 8.73 8.55
CA TRP A 97 7.46 9.42 8.15
C TRP A 97 6.89 8.93 6.83
N LEU A 98 7.74 8.56 5.86
CA LEU A 98 7.28 7.99 4.60
C LEU A 98 6.55 6.66 4.84
N VAL A 99 7.12 5.82 5.71
CA VAL A 99 6.55 4.51 6.05
C VAL A 99 5.24 4.67 6.82
N ILE A 100 5.20 5.55 7.81
CA ILE A 100 3.99 5.83 8.60
C ILE A 100 2.88 6.38 7.69
N SER A 101 3.22 7.28 6.77
CA SER A 101 2.26 7.87 5.82
C SER A 101 1.65 6.81 4.92
N LEU A 102 2.48 5.95 4.31
CA LEU A 102 2.01 4.89 3.44
C LEU A 102 1.15 3.86 4.20
N THR A 103 1.58 3.50 5.41
CA THR A 103 0.83 2.61 6.31
C THR A 103 -0.53 3.21 6.66
N GLY A 104 -0.58 4.49 7.02
CA GLY A 104 -1.81 5.21 7.33
C GLY A 104 -2.79 5.25 6.15
N MET A 105 -2.30 5.48 4.93
CA MET A 105 -3.12 5.44 3.72
C MET A 105 -3.72 4.05 3.49
N VAL A 106 -2.93 2.99 3.62
CA VAL A 106 -3.39 1.61 3.44
C VAL A 106 -4.42 1.22 4.49
N ILE A 107 -4.19 1.54 5.76
CA ILE A 107 -5.15 1.31 6.84
C ILE A 107 -6.45 2.10 6.58
N GLY A 108 -6.33 3.38 6.21
CA GLY A 108 -7.47 4.23 5.86
C GLY A 108 -8.33 3.63 4.74
N LYS A 109 -7.70 3.07 3.69
CA LYS A 109 -8.40 2.36 2.63
C LYS A 109 -9.13 1.12 3.16
N ILE A 110 -8.48 0.30 3.99
CA ILE A 110 -9.11 -0.89 4.59
C ILE A 110 -10.34 -0.50 5.41
N ILE A 111 -10.23 0.54 6.25
CA ILE A 111 -11.35 1.05 7.05
C ILE A 111 -12.49 1.54 6.14
N GLY A 112 -12.18 2.31 5.09
CA GLY A 112 -13.17 2.77 4.12
C GLY A 112 -13.89 1.61 3.43
N LEU A 113 -13.15 0.56 3.06
CA LEU A 113 -13.70 -0.69 2.50
C LEU A 113 -14.67 -1.38 3.45
N PHE A 114 -14.33 -1.47 4.74
CA PHE A 114 -15.22 -2.05 5.76
C PHE A 114 -16.46 -1.19 5.99
N TYR A 115 -16.31 0.14 6.08
CA TYR A 115 -17.43 1.05 6.30
C TYR A 115 -18.42 1.03 5.13
N GLY A 116 -17.93 1.03 3.89
CA GLY A 116 -18.78 0.93 2.69
C GLY A 116 -19.62 -0.35 2.64
N ARG A 117 -19.18 -1.42 3.33
CA ARG A 117 -19.92 -2.68 3.45
C ARG A 117 -20.85 -2.79 4.64
N PHE A 118 -20.62 -2.01 5.69
CA PHE A 118 -21.51 -2.01 6.85
C PHE A 118 -22.74 -1.13 6.64
N LYS A 119 -22.64 -0.15 5.73
CA LYS A 119 -23.70 0.82 5.44
C LYS A 119 -24.58 0.45 4.24
N HIS A 120 -24.25 -0.61 3.50
CA HIS A 120 -25.01 -1.19 2.38
C HIS A 120 -25.07 -2.70 2.53
#